data_AF-A0AAW0IQ18-F1
#
_entry.id   AF-A0AAW0IQ18-F1
#
_cell.length_a   1.000
_cell.length_b   1.000
_cell.length_c   1.000
_cell.angle_alpha   90.00
_cell.angle_beta   90.00
_cell.angle_gamma   90.00
#
_symmetry.space_group_name_H-M   'P 1'
#
loop_
_entity.id
_entity.type
_entity.pdbx_description
1 polymer ?
#
loop_
_entity_poly.entity_id
_entity_poly.type
_entity_poly.pdbx_seq_one_letter_code
_entity_poly.pdbx_strand_id
1 'polypeptide(L)'
;LWRLNETTFHFRVFNKQFVGLNNNGNGIDVVAVSTTPETFEIARKSDDKSRVRIRAPNGFFLQAKLEVLVIADFAGNNEWGDNDPSVFVIKISGGLQGEFQVTNGYGRQRASQIMWNHWNTYIVEDDFKFISSNGLNAVRIPVGCSSRDGSQEWGKTDENIQQTVSVIEFLTARYAKNPSLYAFELINEPVAPGVSLDSLNKYYKAGYEAVRKHSNAYVVLSNRLGLADLRKFFSLASGFMRSVTDVHYYNLFSSEFDRMTVQKNIDFVHRNRTSRLNYITTSNGPRIFIGEWAAEWDVNGATKEEYQKFAEAQLHIYGHATFGWAYWTLKNVNNHWSLEWMIKNGHIKL
;
A
#
# COMPACT_ATOMS: atom_id res chain seq x y z
N LEU A 1 15.53 8.68 -7.50
CA LEU A 1 15.60 10.04 -6.92
C LEU A 1 14.87 10.02 -5.58
N TRP A 2 15.57 10.31 -4.49
CA TRP A 2 14.98 10.48 -3.16
C TRP A 2 14.99 11.97 -2.85
N ARG A 3 13.81 12.59 -2.77
CA ARG A 3 13.67 14.03 -2.51
C ARG A 3 13.89 14.35 -1.03
N LEU A 4 14.68 15.36 -0.70
CA LEU A 4 14.81 15.88 0.66
C LEU A 4 13.99 17.16 0.84
N ASN A 5 14.00 18.03 -0.17
CA ASN A 5 13.17 19.23 -0.25
C ASN A 5 12.91 19.60 -1.72
N GLU A 6 12.51 20.84 -2.02
CA GLU A 6 12.17 21.23 -3.40
C GLU A 6 13.33 21.15 -4.39
N THR A 7 14.56 21.37 -3.94
CA THR A 7 15.73 21.44 -4.80
C THR A 7 16.77 20.36 -4.50
N THR A 8 16.73 19.71 -3.33
CA THR A 8 17.78 18.75 -2.92
C THR A 8 17.28 17.30 -2.85
N PHE A 9 18.18 16.38 -3.19
CA PHE A 9 17.89 14.98 -3.43
C PHE A 9 19.08 14.09 -3.04
N HIS A 10 18.79 12.85 -2.61
CA HIS A 10 19.73 11.74 -2.70
C HIS A 10 19.46 10.95 -3.98
N PHE A 11 20.53 10.52 -4.65
CA PHE A 11 20.41 9.71 -5.86
C PHE A 11 20.72 8.26 -5.53
N ARG A 12 19.80 7.36 -5.88
CA ARG A 12 19.92 5.92 -5.65
C ARG A 12 19.76 5.21 -6.98
N VAL A 13 20.68 4.29 -7.27
CA VAL A 13 20.64 3.45 -8.48
C VAL A 13 19.86 2.16 -8.22
N PHE A 14 19.58 1.39 -9.28
CA PHE A 14 18.75 0.17 -9.20
C PHE A 14 19.28 -0.87 -8.20
N ASN A 15 20.60 -1.01 -8.04
CA ASN A 15 21.22 -1.94 -7.08
C ASN A 15 21.22 -1.43 -5.63
N LYS A 16 20.34 -0.47 -5.29
CA LYS A 16 20.18 0.11 -3.95
C LYS A 16 21.39 0.91 -3.43
N GLN A 17 22.46 1.06 -4.21
CA GLN A 17 23.59 1.92 -3.90
C GLN A 17 23.23 3.39 -4.08
N PHE A 18 23.89 4.26 -3.32
CA PHE A 18 23.79 5.71 -3.53
C PHE A 18 24.87 6.20 -4.48
N VAL A 19 24.51 7.23 -5.24
CA VAL A 19 25.47 8.02 -5.99
C VAL A 19 26.25 8.89 -5.00
N GLY A 20 27.56 8.97 -5.19
CA GLY A 20 28.45 9.82 -4.43
C GLY A 20 29.66 10.24 -5.26
N LEU A 21 30.55 11.00 -4.64
CA LEU A 21 31.77 11.50 -5.27
C LEU A 21 32.97 10.63 -4.88
N ASN A 22 33.79 10.26 -5.87
CA ASN A 22 35.05 9.56 -5.66
C ASN A 22 36.22 10.47 -6.05
N ASN A 23 37.13 10.69 -5.10
CA ASN A 23 38.29 11.58 -5.25
C ASN A 23 39.61 10.82 -5.49
N ASN A 24 39.56 9.52 -5.76
CA ASN A 24 40.76 8.67 -5.86
C ASN A 24 41.43 8.67 -7.25
N GLY A 25 41.01 9.53 -8.19
CA GLY A 25 41.50 9.60 -9.58
C GLY A 25 41.86 11.01 -10.06
N ASN A 26 41.98 11.21 -11.39
CA ASN A 26 42.30 12.50 -12.04
C ASN A 26 41.14 13.53 -12.05
N GLY A 27 40.11 13.32 -11.22
CA GLY A 27 38.90 14.12 -11.17
C GLY A 27 37.99 13.69 -10.01
N ILE A 28 36.87 14.39 -9.84
CA ILE A 28 35.84 14.08 -8.85
C ILE A 28 34.73 13.29 -9.55
N ASP A 29 34.93 11.98 -9.67
CA ASP A 29 34.06 11.11 -10.43
C ASP A 29 32.73 10.88 -9.69
N VAL A 30 31.64 10.83 -10.45
CA VAL A 30 30.32 10.46 -9.93
C VAL A 30 30.15 8.96 -10.02
N VAL A 31 30.09 8.29 -8.87
CA VAL A 31 30.08 6.82 -8.78
C VAL A 31 28.90 6.29 -7.99
N ALA A 32 28.48 5.06 -8.29
CA ALA A 32 27.42 4.36 -7.57
C ALA A 32 28.01 3.31 -6.60
N VAL A 33 28.62 3.76 -5.52
CA VAL A 33 29.15 2.86 -4.46
C VAL A 33 28.94 3.40 -3.04
N SER A 34 28.30 4.56 -2.88
CA SER A 34 28.23 5.19 -1.57
C SER A 34 27.29 4.42 -0.63
N THR A 35 27.78 4.11 0.56
CA THR A 35 27.01 3.49 1.66
C THR A 35 26.21 4.53 2.44
N THR A 36 26.66 5.79 2.45
CA THR A 36 25.97 6.93 3.06
C THR A 36 25.50 7.90 1.97
N PRO A 37 24.21 8.25 1.92
CA PRO A 37 23.70 9.09 0.85
C PRO A 37 24.31 10.50 0.88
N GLU A 38 24.75 10.96 -0.29
CA GLU A 38 25.20 12.33 -0.53
C GLU A 38 24.06 13.20 -1.09
N THR A 39 24.06 14.48 -0.71
CA THR A 39 23.02 15.45 -1.09
C THR A 39 23.39 16.21 -2.37
N PHE A 40 22.56 16.07 -3.39
CA PHE A 40 22.66 16.78 -4.65
C PHE A 40 21.57 17.83 -4.77
N GLU A 41 21.86 18.99 -5.33
CA GLU A 41 20.89 20.05 -5.62
C GLU A 41 20.57 20.05 -7.12
N ILE A 42 19.30 20.02 -7.49
CA ILE A 42 18.82 20.11 -8.87
C ILE A 42 18.36 21.54 -9.13
N ALA A 43 19.20 22.30 -9.84
CA ALA A 43 18.83 23.60 -10.40
C ALA A 43 18.08 23.39 -11.71
N ARG A 44 16.91 24.01 -11.86
CA ARG A 44 16.06 23.87 -13.05
C ARG A 44 16.08 25.16 -13.86
N LYS A 45 16.09 25.06 -15.19
CA LYS A 45 15.88 26.23 -16.05
C LYS A 45 14.46 26.78 -15.83
N SER A 46 14.32 28.10 -15.76
CA SER A 46 13.09 28.76 -15.31
C SER A 46 11.91 28.60 -16.28
N ASP A 47 12.21 28.61 -17.58
CA ASP A 47 11.25 28.52 -18.70
C ASP A 47 11.12 27.08 -19.25
N ASP A 48 12.09 26.20 -19.00
CA ASP A 48 12.02 24.77 -19.33
C ASP A 48 12.50 23.91 -18.15
N LYS A 49 11.56 23.51 -17.29
CA LYS A 49 11.86 22.73 -16.08
C LYS A 49 12.37 21.32 -16.34
N SER A 50 12.36 20.84 -17.59
CA SER A 50 12.95 19.55 -17.97
C SER A 50 14.48 19.63 -18.05
N ARG A 51 15.05 20.82 -18.27
CA ARG A 51 16.50 21.05 -18.28
C ARG A 51 16.99 21.36 -16.88
N VAL A 52 17.99 20.61 -16.44
CA VAL A 52 18.54 20.72 -15.09
C VAL A 52 20.06 20.72 -15.08
N ARG A 53 20.61 21.35 -14.06
CA ARG A 53 21.97 21.12 -13.59
C ARG A 53 21.92 20.51 -12.21
N ILE A 54 22.87 19.64 -11.95
CA ILE A 54 22.94 18.90 -10.69
C ILE A 54 24.20 19.37 -9.97
N ARG A 55 24.07 20.09 -8.86
CA ARG A 55 25.19 20.46 -8.00
C ARG A 55 25.45 19.35 -7.01
N ALA A 56 26.71 18.93 -6.89
CA ALA A 56 27.15 17.92 -5.96
C ALA A 56 27.56 18.54 -4.61
N PRO A 57 27.79 17.73 -3.55
CA PRO A 57 28.16 18.24 -2.22
C PRO A 57 29.43 19.08 -2.18
N ASN A 58 30.33 18.91 -3.15
CA ASN A 58 31.56 19.69 -3.29
C ASN A 58 31.32 21.11 -3.85
N GLY A 59 30.07 21.49 -4.15
CA GLY A 59 29.68 22.80 -4.65
C GLY A 59 29.71 22.96 -6.17
N PHE A 60 30.26 21.99 -6.91
CA PHE A 60 30.36 22.01 -8.36
C PHE A 60 29.18 21.29 -9.02
N PHE A 61 28.87 21.67 -10.26
CA PHE A 61 27.89 20.99 -11.08
C PHE A 61 28.49 19.76 -11.76
N LEU A 62 27.64 18.74 -11.91
CA LEU A 62 27.94 17.55 -12.70
C LEU A 62 28.10 17.92 -14.18
N GLN A 63 29.05 17.29 -14.87
CA GLN A 63 29.17 17.35 -16.31
C GLN A 63 29.57 16.00 -16.90
N ALA A 64 28.96 15.63 -18.03
CA ALA A 64 29.34 14.46 -18.80
C ALA A 64 30.63 14.76 -19.58
N LYS A 65 31.72 14.06 -19.25
CA LYS A 65 33.00 14.22 -19.96
C LYS A 65 33.17 13.21 -21.08
N LEU A 66 32.72 11.98 -20.84
CA LEU A 66 32.75 10.87 -21.78
C LEU A 66 31.42 10.13 -21.68
N GLU A 67 31.13 9.26 -22.65
CA GLU A 67 29.92 8.42 -22.66
C GLU A 67 29.75 7.60 -21.36
N VAL A 68 30.86 7.25 -20.71
CA VAL A 68 30.92 6.43 -19.49
C VAL A 68 31.35 7.22 -18.24
N LEU A 69 31.52 8.54 -18.33
CA LEU A 69 32.10 9.34 -17.25
C LEU A 69 31.36 10.66 -17.02
N VAL A 70 30.85 10.81 -15.80
CA VAL A 70 30.31 12.06 -15.26
C VAL A 70 31.20 12.49 -14.09
N ILE A 71 31.58 13.76 -14.05
CA ILE A 71 32.39 14.33 -12.96
C ILE A 71 31.75 15.58 -12.38
N ALA A 72 32.15 15.98 -11.18
CA ALA A 72 31.63 17.14 -10.45
C ALA A 72 32.68 18.26 -10.28
N ASP A 73 33.03 18.97 -11.34
CA ASP A 73 34.06 20.02 -11.34
C ASP A 73 33.62 21.32 -12.05
N PHE A 74 32.37 21.40 -12.54
CA PHE A 74 31.91 22.56 -13.28
C PHE A 74 31.41 23.68 -12.34
N ALA A 75 32.02 24.86 -12.40
CA ALA A 75 31.65 26.00 -11.55
C ALA A 75 30.27 26.61 -11.89
N GLY A 76 29.74 26.35 -13.09
CA GLY A 76 28.49 26.93 -13.58
C GLY A 76 28.71 28.11 -14.53
N ASN A 77 27.72 28.34 -15.40
CA ASN A 77 27.61 29.54 -16.25
C ASN A 77 26.11 29.89 -16.45
N ASN A 78 25.77 30.81 -17.35
CA ASN A 78 24.36 31.16 -17.64
C ASN A 78 23.78 30.45 -18.88
N GLU A 79 24.54 29.57 -19.53
CA GLU A 79 24.15 28.85 -20.73
C GLU A 79 23.37 27.58 -20.38
N TRP A 80 22.45 27.16 -21.26
CA TRP A 80 21.60 25.98 -21.07
C TRP A 80 21.41 25.18 -22.38
N GLY A 81 22.34 25.37 -23.32
CA GLY A 81 22.27 24.80 -24.66
C GLY A 81 22.52 23.29 -24.68
N ASP A 82 22.15 22.64 -25.79
CA ASP A 82 22.31 21.19 -25.97
C ASP A 82 23.78 20.73 -26.02
N ASN A 83 24.70 21.65 -26.31
CA ASN A 83 26.12 21.37 -26.36
C ASN A 83 26.82 21.55 -25.00
N ASP A 84 26.09 21.94 -23.96
CA ASP A 84 26.66 22.11 -22.61
C ASP A 84 26.64 20.76 -21.87
N PRO A 85 27.81 20.17 -21.57
CA PRO A 85 27.91 18.86 -20.93
C PRO A 85 27.37 18.82 -19.49
N SER A 86 27.11 19.99 -18.88
CA SER A 86 26.52 20.10 -17.55
C SER A 86 24.99 20.12 -17.53
N VAL A 87 24.35 20.26 -18.71
CA VAL A 87 22.90 20.35 -18.84
C VAL A 87 22.32 18.97 -19.09
N PHE A 88 21.49 18.51 -18.17
CA PHE A 88 20.78 17.23 -18.27
C PHE A 88 19.31 17.47 -18.59
N VAL A 89 18.74 16.66 -19.48
CA VAL A 89 17.30 16.64 -19.74
C VAL A 89 16.68 15.54 -18.89
N ILE A 90 15.77 15.90 -17.99
CA ILE A 90 15.05 14.93 -17.16
C ILE A 90 13.70 14.57 -17.79
N LYS A 91 13.38 13.28 -17.76
CA LYS A 91 12.05 12.77 -18.07
C LYS A 91 11.37 12.33 -16.76
N ILE A 92 10.26 12.98 -16.42
CA ILE A 92 9.45 12.59 -15.26
C ILE A 92 8.52 11.46 -15.71
N SER A 93 8.75 10.25 -15.20
CA SER A 93 8.00 9.04 -15.58
C SER A 93 6.71 8.82 -14.77
N GLY A 94 6.47 9.60 -13.71
CA GLY A 94 5.28 9.47 -12.87
C GLY A 94 5.20 10.54 -11.77
N GLY A 95 4.00 10.69 -11.19
CA GLY A 95 3.76 11.55 -10.01
C GLY A 95 4.14 10.87 -8.69
N LEU A 96 3.87 11.56 -7.57
CA LEU A 96 4.02 10.99 -6.23
C LEU A 96 2.94 9.93 -6.01
N GLN A 97 3.35 8.70 -5.74
CA GLN A 97 2.54 7.52 -5.49
C GLN A 97 2.68 7.11 -4.00
N GLY A 98 1.57 7.15 -3.27
CA GLY A 98 1.51 6.76 -1.86
C GLY A 98 1.89 7.86 -0.88
N GLU A 99 1.55 7.63 0.39
CA GLU A 99 1.59 8.64 1.46
C GLU A 99 3.02 9.15 1.74
N PHE A 100 4.02 8.26 1.73
CA PHE A 100 5.42 8.66 1.96
C PHE A 100 5.91 9.63 0.90
N GLN A 101 5.63 9.35 -0.39
CA GLN A 101 6.06 10.22 -1.47
C GLN A 101 5.35 11.58 -1.42
N VAL A 102 4.06 11.61 -1.07
CA VAL A 102 3.29 12.86 -0.89
C VAL A 102 3.84 13.68 0.27
N THR A 103 4.01 13.07 1.45
CA THR A 103 4.43 13.77 2.68
C THR A 103 5.87 14.26 2.59
N ASN A 104 6.77 13.41 2.10
CA ASN A 104 8.15 13.77 1.86
C ASN A 104 8.29 14.77 0.70
N GLY A 105 7.49 14.59 -0.36
CA GLY A 105 7.56 15.40 -1.57
C GLY A 105 7.09 16.84 -1.39
N TYR A 106 5.98 17.07 -0.69
CA TYR A 106 5.48 18.42 -0.43
C TYR A 106 6.11 19.09 0.80
N GLY A 107 6.84 18.33 1.61
CA GLY A 107 7.34 18.78 2.90
C GLY A 107 6.22 19.00 3.92
N ARG A 108 6.61 19.14 5.18
CA ARG A 108 5.68 19.10 6.33
C ARG A 108 4.49 20.06 6.19
N GLN A 109 4.72 21.33 5.88
CA GLN A 109 3.65 22.35 5.88
C GLN A 109 2.59 22.08 4.81
N ARG A 110 3.01 21.92 3.55
CA ARG A 110 2.10 21.72 2.42
C ARG A 110 1.48 20.33 2.45
N ALA A 111 2.23 19.30 2.84
CA ALA A 111 1.66 17.97 3.02
C ALA A 111 0.55 17.96 4.07
N SER A 112 0.76 18.60 5.23
CA SER A 112 -0.28 18.68 6.27
C SER A 112 -1.55 19.36 5.75
N GLN A 113 -1.44 20.47 5.02
CA GLN A 113 -2.62 21.14 4.43
C GLN A 113 -3.39 20.23 3.46
N ILE A 114 -2.67 19.54 2.58
CA ILE A 114 -3.27 18.61 1.60
C ILE A 114 -3.98 17.45 2.32
N MET A 115 -3.30 16.82 3.28
CA MET A 115 -3.85 15.68 4.03
C MET A 115 -5.07 16.10 4.87
N TRP A 116 -5.02 17.26 5.55
CA TRP A 116 -6.16 17.77 6.31
C TRP A 116 -7.37 18.07 5.43
N ASN A 117 -7.15 18.70 4.28
CA ASN A 117 -8.24 18.92 3.33
C ASN A 117 -8.84 17.58 2.89
N HIS A 118 -8.01 16.61 2.53
CA HIS A 118 -8.47 15.27 2.14
C HIS A 118 -9.26 14.59 3.27
N TRP A 119 -8.75 14.53 4.50
CA TRP A 119 -9.45 13.88 5.62
C TRP A 119 -10.78 14.56 5.96
N ASN A 120 -10.87 15.89 5.81
CA ASN A 120 -12.09 16.64 6.11
C ASN A 120 -13.16 16.53 5.01
N THR A 121 -12.81 16.13 3.79
CA THR A 121 -13.76 16.11 2.66
C THR A 121 -13.95 14.74 2.03
N TYR A 122 -13.08 13.76 2.30
CA TYR A 122 -13.12 12.48 1.60
C TYR A 122 -14.15 11.52 2.18
N ILE A 123 -14.24 11.35 3.50
CA ILE A 123 -15.28 10.55 4.15
C ILE A 123 -15.95 11.44 5.20
N VAL A 124 -17.24 11.70 5.03
CA VAL A 124 -18.05 12.61 5.86
C VAL A 124 -19.28 11.90 6.41
N GLU A 125 -20.07 12.59 7.25
CA GLU A 125 -21.26 12.01 7.89
C GLU A 125 -22.28 11.46 6.88
N ASP A 126 -22.47 12.13 5.74
CA ASP A 126 -23.41 11.68 4.71
C ASP A 126 -22.97 10.36 4.06
N ASP A 127 -21.67 10.03 4.07
CA ASP A 127 -21.20 8.71 3.63
C ASP A 127 -21.63 7.62 4.61
N PHE A 128 -21.62 7.88 5.92
CA PHE A 128 -22.14 6.94 6.92
C PHE A 128 -23.67 6.78 6.83
N LYS A 129 -24.40 7.85 6.50
CA LYS A 129 -25.84 7.76 6.19
C LYS A 129 -26.06 6.88 4.97
N PHE A 130 -25.29 7.09 3.90
CA PHE A 130 -25.35 6.26 2.70
C PHE A 130 -25.08 4.78 3.02
N ILE A 131 -24.04 4.48 3.80
CA ILE A 131 -23.71 3.12 4.25
C ILE A 131 -24.93 2.50 4.96
N SER A 132 -25.45 3.18 5.98
CA SER A 132 -26.56 2.66 6.79
C SER A 132 -27.86 2.50 5.99
N SER A 133 -28.21 3.47 5.12
CA SER A 133 -29.43 3.42 4.30
C SER A 133 -29.42 2.32 3.24
N ASN A 134 -28.25 1.80 2.88
CA ASN A 134 -28.10 0.68 1.93
C ASN A 134 -27.89 -0.68 2.63
N GLY A 135 -28.21 -0.78 3.92
CA GLY A 135 -28.21 -2.07 4.65
C GLY A 135 -26.83 -2.57 5.11
N LEU A 136 -25.76 -1.79 4.88
CA LEU A 136 -24.44 -2.07 5.44
C LEU A 136 -24.41 -1.73 6.92
N ASN A 137 -23.76 -2.59 7.71
CA ASN A 137 -23.82 -2.53 9.19
C ASN A 137 -22.46 -2.42 9.87
N ALA A 138 -21.37 -2.39 9.10
CA ALA A 138 -20.01 -2.22 9.62
C ALA A 138 -19.11 -1.52 8.58
N VAL A 139 -18.03 -0.91 9.05
CA VAL A 139 -16.97 -0.33 8.23
C VAL A 139 -15.61 -0.85 8.67
N ARG A 140 -14.77 -1.22 7.70
CA ARG A 140 -13.34 -1.52 7.91
C ARG A 140 -12.55 -0.24 7.62
N ILE A 141 -11.82 0.27 8.61
CA ILE A 141 -11.08 1.54 8.50
C ILE A 141 -9.57 1.24 8.60
N PRO A 142 -8.85 1.21 7.46
CA PRO A 142 -7.40 1.08 7.48
C PRO A 142 -6.75 2.32 8.10
N VAL A 143 -5.82 2.12 9.04
CA VAL A 143 -5.04 3.19 9.65
C VAL A 143 -3.56 2.81 9.61
N GLY A 144 -2.74 3.66 8.99
CA GLY A 144 -1.30 3.45 8.91
C GLY A 144 -0.60 3.73 10.25
N CYS A 145 0.44 2.95 10.56
CA CYS A 145 1.31 3.19 11.71
C CYS A 145 2.57 4.00 11.35
N SER A 146 2.96 4.01 10.07
CA SER A 146 4.05 4.83 9.53
C SER A 146 4.01 4.88 8.01
N SER A 147 4.61 5.92 7.41
CA SER A 147 4.89 5.99 5.97
C SER A 147 6.39 5.70 5.73
N ARG A 148 6.70 4.87 4.72
CA ARG A 148 8.07 4.42 4.38
C ARG A 148 8.31 4.46 2.87
N ASP A 149 9.58 4.37 2.47
CA ASP A 149 10.07 4.48 1.09
C ASP A 149 9.79 3.25 0.19
N GLY A 150 8.93 2.33 0.65
CA GLY A 150 8.61 1.08 -0.05
C GLY A 150 9.53 -0.10 0.28
N SER A 151 10.53 0.08 1.14
CA SER A 151 11.35 -1.01 1.64
C SER A 151 10.54 -1.94 2.57
N GLN A 152 10.63 -3.26 2.33
CA GLN A 152 10.02 -4.26 3.21
C GLN A 152 10.99 -4.62 4.34
N GLU A 153 10.95 -3.85 5.42
CA GLU A 153 11.81 -4.04 6.61
C GLU A 153 11.05 -4.58 7.82
N TRP A 154 9.73 -4.44 7.82
CA TRP A 154 8.88 -4.94 8.89
C TRP A 154 9.05 -6.44 9.09
N GLY A 155 9.16 -6.87 10.36
CA GLY A 155 9.33 -8.28 10.73
C GLY A 155 10.76 -8.81 10.63
N LYS A 156 11.75 -7.99 10.22
CA LYS A 156 13.17 -8.37 10.22
C LYS A 156 13.85 -8.24 11.59
N THR A 157 13.31 -7.38 12.46
CA THR A 157 13.80 -7.19 13.82
C THR A 157 12.64 -7.24 14.81
N ASP A 158 12.95 -7.62 16.05
CA ASP A 158 12.00 -7.57 17.15
C ASP A 158 11.54 -6.14 17.45
N GLU A 159 12.41 -5.16 17.24
CA GLU A 159 12.11 -3.75 17.47
C GLU A 159 10.98 -3.27 16.56
N ASN A 160 11.02 -3.58 15.26
CA ASN A 160 9.94 -3.16 14.34
C ASN A 160 8.60 -3.83 14.68
N ILE A 161 8.64 -5.08 15.15
CA ILE A 161 7.43 -5.78 15.65
C ILE A 161 6.88 -5.06 16.89
N GLN A 162 7.73 -4.75 17.87
CA GLN A 162 7.33 -4.08 19.10
C GLN A 162 6.78 -2.66 18.87
N GLN A 163 7.33 -1.93 17.90
CA GLN A 163 6.81 -0.62 17.50
C GLN A 163 5.37 -0.74 17.00
N THR A 164 5.07 -1.72 16.14
CA THR A 164 3.69 -1.93 15.66
C THR A 164 2.76 -2.40 16.80
N VAL A 165 3.20 -3.30 17.67
CA VAL A 165 2.41 -3.74 18.84
C VAL A 165 2.06 -2.58 19.76
N SER A 166 2.99 -1.64 19.97
CA SER A 166 2.76 -0.44 20.78
C SER A 166 1.66 0.45 20.19
N VAL A 167 1.59 0.56 18.86
CA VAL A 167 0.51 1.27 18.16
C VAL A 167 -0.83 0.56 18.33
N ILE A 168 -0.86 -0.78 18.22
CA ILE A 168 -2.07 -1.58 18.47
C ILE A 168 -2.57 -1.38 19.91
N GLU A 169 -1.68 -1.44 20.89
CA GLU A 169 -2.04 -1.24 22.30
C GLU A 169 -2.62 0.17 22.53
N PHE A 170 -1.95 1.19 21.99
CA PHE A 170 -2.41 2.58 22.07
C PHE A 170 -3.82 2.78 21.47
N LEU A 171 -4.05 2.31 20.25
CA LEU A 171 -5.34 2.45 19.58
C LEU A 171 -6.43 1.65 20.30
N THR A 172 -6.09 0.44 20.78
CA THR A 172 -7.04 -0.38 21.54
C THR A 172 -7.43 0.31 22.84
N ALA A 173 -6.46 0.79 23.63
CA ALA A 173 -6.73 1.52 24.87
C ALA A 173 -7.60 2.76 24.62
N ARG A 174 -7.35 3.48 23.53
CA ARG A 174 -8.11 4.67 23.14
C ARG A 174 -9.58 4.37 22.83
N TYR A 175 -9.86 3.28 22.11
CA TYR A 175 -11.21 2.97 21.62
C TYR A 175 -11.94 1.88 22.42
N ALA A 176 -11.31 1.27 23.42
CA ALA A 176 -11.85 0.14 24.18
C ALA A 176 -13.25 0.36 24.77
N LYS A 177 -13.56 1.60 25.17
CA LYS A 177 -14.86 1.96 25.76
C LYS A 177 -15.89 2.43 24.73
N ASN A 178 -15.53 2.48 23.45
CA ASN A 178 -16.45 2.89 22.40
C ASN A 178 -17.36 1.70 22.02
N PRO A 179 -18.69 1.80 22.17
CA PRO A 179 -19.60 0.70 21.84
C PRO A 179 -19.59 0.32 20.35
N SER A 180 -19.13 1.21 19.48
CA SER A 180 -18.98 0.97 18.04
C SER A 180 -17.71 0.19 17.67
N LEU A 181 -16.79 -0.06 18.62
CA LEU A 181 -15.62 -0.88 18.38
C LEU A 181 -15.99 -2.36 18.38
N TYR A 182 -16.04 -2.96 17.18
CA TYR A 182 -16.40 -4.37 17.01
C TYR A 182 -15.19 -5.30 16.95
N ALA A 183 -14.15 -4.90 16.20
CA ALA A 183 -12.96 -5.71 15.93
C ALA A 183 -11.70 -4.85 15.74
N PHE A 184 -10.53 -5.44 15.97
CA PHE A 184 -9.22 -4.89 15.65
C PHE A 184 -8.45 -5.84 14.76
N GLU A 185 -8.05 -5.37 13.57
CA GLU A 185 -7.14 -6.08 12.68
C GLU A 185 -5.70 -5.69 12.97
N LEU A 186 -4.84 -6.69 13.18
CA LEU A 186 -3.48 -6.43 13.65
C LEU A 186 -2.57 -5.90 12.54
N ILE A 187 -2.66 -6.43 11.33
CA ILE A 187 -1.88 -5.97 10.17
C ILE A 187 -2.59 -6.37 8.88
N ASN A 188 -2.54 -5.50 7.89
CA ASN A 188 -3.06 -5.78 6.55
C ASN A 188 -2.00 -6.50 5.69
N GLU A 189 -2.37 -7.60 5.05
CA GLU A 189 -1.64 -8.23 3.94
C GLU A 189 -0.12 -8.38 4.13
N PRO A 190 0.36 -9.05 5.19
CA PRO A 190 1.80 -9.35 5.29
C PRO A 190 2.23 -10.18 4.07
N VAL A 191 3.32 -9.80 3.38
CA VAL A 191 3.71 -10.42 2.10
C VAL A 191 4.84 -11.42 2.25
N ALA A 192 4.65 -12.65 1.75
CA ALA A 192 5.70 -13.66 1.64
C ALA A 192 6.60 -13.44 0.41
N PRO A 193 7.88 -13.85 0.44
CA PRO A 193 8.61 -14.41 1.57
C PRO A 193 9.18 -13.35 2.52
N GLY A 194 8.98 -12.05 2.24
CA GLY A 194 9.58 -10.96 3.02
C GLY A 194 9.18 -10.96 4.49
N VAL A 195 7.91 -11.29 4.80
CA VAL A 195 7.46 -11.59 6.17
C VAL A 195 7.53 -13.10 6.43
N SER A 196 8.42 -13.50 7.34
CA SER A 196 8.55 -14.90 7.77
C SER A 196 7.33 -15.36 8.58
N LEU A 197 7.06 -16.67 8.59
CA LEU A 197 5.98 -17.25 9.39
C LEU A 197 6.23 -17.02 10.89
N ASP A 198 7.48 -17.15 11.32
CA ASP A 198 7.88 -17.03 12.73
C ASP A 198 7.72 -15.60 13.24
N SER A 199 8.17 -14.61 12.46
CA SER A 199 7.98 -13.19 12.78
C SER A 199 6.50 -12.84 12.87
N LEU A 200 5.67 -13.38 11.96
CA LEU A 200 4.23 -13.12 11.95
C LEU A 200 3.51 -13.80 13.12
N ASN A 201 3.87 -15.05 13.46
CA ASN A 201 3.35 -15.75 14.64
C ASN A 201 3.66 -14.98 15.94
N LYS A 202 4.91 -14.52 16.08
CA LYS A 202 5.35 -13.72 17.23
C LYS A 202 4.55 -12.42 17.33
N TYR A 203 4.37 -11.74 16.19
CA TYR A 203 3.57 -10.52 16.13
C TYR A 203 2.10 -10.75 16.49
N TYR A 204 1.45 -11.77 15.93
CA TYR A 204 0.04 -12.07 16.21
C TYR A 204 -0.22 -12.42 17.67
N LYS A 205 0.69 -13.15 18.32
CA LYS A 205 0.60 -13.40 19.75
C LYS A 205 0.70 -12.10 20.56
N ALA A 206 1.72 -11.29 20.31
CA ALA A 206 1.93 -10.04 21.03
C ALA A 206 0.80 -9.01 20.80
N GLY A 207 0.33 -8.89 19.56
CA GLY A 207 -0.79 -8.02 19.20
C GLY A 207 -2.11 -8.48 19.83
N TYR A 208 -2.39 -9.79 19.85
CA TYR A 208 -3.54 -10.35 20.54
C TYR A 208 -3.52 -10.02 22.04
N GLU A 209 -2.40 -10.26 22.70
CA GLU A 209 -2.21 -9.93 24.12
C GLU A 209 -2.39 -8.43 24.38
N ALA A 210 -1.83 -7.57 23.52
CA ALA A 210 -2.00 -6.12 23.59
C ALA A 210 -3.48 -5.69 23.48
N VAL A 211 -4.25 -6.28 22.56
CA VAL A 211 -5.69 -5.99 22.46
C VAL A 211 -6.42 -6.44 23.73
N ARG A 212 -6.13 -7.66 24.22
CA ARG A 212 -6.82 -8.26 25.36
C ARG A 212 -6.58 -7.56 26.70
N LYS A 213 -5.49 -6.79 26.84
CA LYS A 213 -5.28 -5.91 28.00
C LYS A 213 -6.40 -4.87 28.17
N HIS A 214 -7.02 -4.43 27.07
CA HIS A 214 -7.91 -3.28 27.06
C HIS A 214 -9.32 -3.60 26.56
N SER A 215 -9.50 -4.61 25.71
CA SER A 215 -10.77 -4.88 25.04
C SER A 215 -11.06 -6.36 24.75
N ASN A 216 -12.36 -6.70 24.76
CA ASN A 216 -12.92 -7.97 24.32
C ASN A 216 -13.33 -7.96 22.83
N ALA A 217 -12.97 -6.92 22.06
CA ALA A 217 -13.20 -6.86 20.62
C ALA A 217 -12.65 -8.11 19.90
N TYR A 218 -13.23 -8.46 18.75
CA TYR A 218 -12.65 -9.50 17.91
C TYR A 218 -11.24 -9.11 17.47
N VAL A 219 -10.32 -10.08 17.40
CA VAL A 219 -8.96 -9.84 16.88
C VAL A 219 -8.86 -10.50 15.52
N VAL A 220 -8.63 -9.68 14.49
CA VAL A 220 -8.57 -10.09 13.09
C VAL A 220 -7.11 -10.27 12.67
N LEU A 221 -6.82 -11.44 12.10
CA LEU A 221 -5.50 -11.88 11.65
C LEU A 221 -5.54 -12.03 10.13
N SER A 222 -4.87 -11.13 9.41
CA SER A 222 -4.81 -11.19 7.95
C SER A 222 -3.98 -12.37 7.47
N ASN A 223 -4.45 -13.04 6.41
CA ASN A 223 -3.62 -14.05 5.76
C ASN A 223 -2.42 -13.43 5.08
N ARG A 224 -1.30 -14.15 5.13
CA ARG A 224 -0.10 -13.75 4.44
C ARG A 224 -0.30 -13.88 2.92
N LEU A 225 -0.05 -12.81 2.17
CA LEU A 225 -0.05 -12.85 0.71
C LEU A 225 1.11 -13.71 0.17
N GLY A 226 0.92 -14.27 -1.02
CA GLY A 226 1.86 -15.16 -1.70
C GLY A 226 1.47 -16.65 -1.63
N LEU A 227 2.39 -17.53 -2.02
CA LEU A 227 2.21 -18.99 -1.97
C LEU A 227 2.27 -19.49 -0.51
N ALA A 228 1.24 -19.18 0.26
CA ALA A 228 1.05 -19.64 1.63
C ALA A 228 -0.27 -20.40 1.73
N ASP A 229 -0.26 -21.55 2.40
CA ASP A 229 -1.48 -22.24 2.79
C ASP A 229 -2.26 -21.33 3.77
N LEU A 230 -3.53 -21.07 3.44
CA LEU A 230 -4.42 -20.21 4.23
C LEU A 230 -4.68 -20.73 5.65
N ARG A 231 -4.45 -22.02 5.91
CA ARG A 231 -4.58 -22.60 7.24
C ARG A 231 -3.29 -22.54 8.06
N LYS A 232 -2.19 -21.98 7.54
CA LYS A 232 -0.88 -21.94 8.23
C LYS A 232 -0.94 -21.38 9.65
N PHE A 233 -1.80 -20.40 9.90
CA PHE A 233 -1.95 -19.76 11.21
C PHE A 233 -3.14 -20.29 12.02
N PHE A 234 -3.89 -21.28 11.53
CA PHE A 234 -5.13 -21.72 12.20
C PHE A 234 -4.86 -22.31 13.57
N SER A 235 -3.76 -23.05 13.74
CA SER A 235 -3.37 -23.57 15.05
C SER A 235 -3.20 -22.44 16.09
N LEU A 236 -2.56 -21.33 15.69
CA LEU A 236 -2.41 -20.14 16.52
C LEU A 236 -3.75 -19.44 16.74
N ALA A 237 -4.47 -19.15 15.66
CA ALA A 237 -5.72 -18.40 15.68
C ALA A 237 -6.82 -19.12 16.48
N SER A 238 -6.95 -20.45 16.36
CA SER A 238 -7.89 -21.26 17.14
C SER A 238 -7.59 -21.25 18.64
N GLY A 239 -6.34 -20.97 19.05
CA GLY A 239 -5.97 -20.79 20.46
C GLY A 239 -6.45 -19.46 21.06
N PHE A 240 -6.90 -18.52 20.22
CA PHE A 240 -7.32 -17.20 20.64
C PHE A 240 -8.84 -17.09 20.75
N MET A 241 -9.33 -16.68 21.92
CA MET A 241 -10.74 -16.34 22.09
C MET A 241 -11.11 -15.13 21.20
N ARG A 242 -12.24 -15.23 20.50
CA ARG A 242 -12.77 -14.20 19.57
C ARG A 242 -11.76 -13.81 18.49
N SER A 243 -11.11 -14.80 17.90
CA SER A 243 -10.24 -14.62 16.74
C SER A 243 -11.00 -14.72 15.42
N VAL A 244 -10.49 -14.00 14.44
CA VAL A 244 -10.99 -13.95 13.07
C VAL A 244 -9.81 -14.06 12.14
N THR A 245 -9.92 -14.87 11.10
CA THR A 245 -8.98 -14.91 9.99
C THR A 245 -9.53 -14.10 8.84
N ASP A 246 -8.74 -13.17 8.33
CA ASP A 246 -9.08 -12.37 7.16
C ASP A 246 -8.43 -12.94 5.88
N VAL A 247 -9.19 -12.95 4.79
CA VAL A 247 -8.78 -13.33 3.44
C VAL A 247 -9.28 -12.31 2.42
N HIS A 248 -8.44 -11.99 1.46
CA HIS A 248 -8.78 -11.04 0.39
C HIS A 248 -8.94 -11.77 -0.93
N TYR A 249 -10.04 -11.51 -1.63
CA TYR A 249 -10.39 -12.19 -2.87
C TYR A 249 -10.58 -11.20 -4.02
N TYR A 250 -9.63 -11.25 -4.96
CA TYR A 250 -9.66 -10.50 -6.21
C TYR A 250 -9.45 -11.43 -7.41
N ASN A 251 -10.08 -11.10 -8.54
CA ASN A 251 -9.99 -11.83 -9.80
C ASN A 251 -9.21 -11.03 -10.87
N LEU A 252 -8.13 -10.33 -10.49
CA LEU A 252 -7.34 -9.53 -11.44
C LEU A 252 -5.82 -9.43 -11.16
N PHE A 253 -5.33 -9.88 -9.99
CA PHE A 253 -3.91 -9.73 -9.62
C PHE A 253 -3.04 -10.96 -9.92
N SER A 254 -3.60 -11.95 -10.64
CA SER A 254 -2.93 -13.20 -11.01
C SER A 254 -3.11 -13.41 -12.50
N SER A 255 -2.05 -13.87 -13.19
CA SER A 255 -2.06 -14.09 -14.64
C SER A 255 -3.05 -15.17 -15.09
N GLU A 256 -3.59 -15.95 -14.15
CA GLU A 256 -4.69 -16.87 -14.44
C GLU A 256 -5.95 -16.15 -14.93
N PHE A 257 -6.16 -14.90 -14.52
CA PHE A 257 -7.35 -14.10 -14.83
C PHE A 257 -7.24 -13.39 -16.18
N ASP A 258 -6.03 -13.09 -16.67
CA ASP A 258 -5.78 -12.35 -17.93
C ASP A 258 -6.50 -12.92 -19.16
N ARG A 259 -6.79 -14.23 -19.14
CA ARG A 259 -7.43 -14.97 -20.25
C ARG A 259 -8.80 -15.53 -19.89
N MET A 260 -9.35 -15.16 -18.74
CA MET A 260 -10.70 -15.60 -18.34
C MET A 260 -11.75 -14.75 -19.03
N THR A 261 -12.73 -15.43 -19.64
CA THR A 261 -13.96 -14.77 -20.10
C THR A 261 -14.83 -14.39 -18.91
N VAL A 262 -15.83 -13.55 -19.13
CA VAL A 262 -16.89 -13.22 -18.15
C VAL A 262 -17.41 -14.48 -17.46
N GLN A 263 -17.86 -15.49 -18.23
CA GLN A 263 -18.42 -16.72 -17.66
C GLN A 263 -17.38 -17.51 -16.86
N LYS A 264 -16.11 -17.56 -17.29
CA LYS A 264 -15.05 -18.26 -16.56
C LYS A 264 -14.77 -17.59 -15.22
N ASN A 265 -14.81 -16.26 -15.15
CA ASN A 265 -14.66 -15.54 -13.89
C ASN A 265 -15.83 -15.81 -12.93
N ILE A 266 -17.07 -15.83 -13.42
CA ILE A 266 -18.25 -16.17 -12.62
C ILE A 266 -18.17 -17.63 -12.12
N ASP A 267 -17.82 -18.57 -13.00
CA ASP A 267 -17.62 -19.99 -12.64
C ASP A 267 -16.51 -20.15 -11.59
N PHE A 268 -15.44 -19.35 -11.67
CA PHE A 268 -14.35 -19.36 -10.70
C PHE A 268 -14.84 -18.97 -9.29
N VAL A 269 -15.75 -18.00 -9.18
CA VAL A 269 -16.36 -17.65 -7.89
C VAL A 269 -17.17 -18.83 -7.35
N HIS A 270 -18.08 -19.39 -8.15
CA HIS A 270 -18.93 -20.48 -7.71
C HIS A 270 -18.19 -21.78 -7.38
N ARG A 271 -17.05 -22.05 -8.03
CA ARG A 271 -16.28 -23.29 -7.82
C ARG A 271 -15.09 -23.06 -6.89
N ASN A 272 -14.14 -22.24 -7.33
CA ASN A 272 -12.85 -22.09 -6.67
C ASN A 272 -12.99 -21.29 -5.36
N ARG A 273 -13.73 -20.19 -5.35
CA ARG A 273 -13.94 -19.42 -4.10
C ARG A 273 -14.80 -20.19 -3.10
N THR A 274 -15.83 -20.89 -3.54
CA THR A 274 -16.61 -21.79 -2.69
C THR A 274 -15.74 -22.88 -2.06
N SER A 275 -14.95 -23.59 -2.86
CA SER A 275 -14.04 -24.63 -2.38
C SER A 275 -13.04 -24.08 -1.37
N ARG A 276 -12.47 -22.89 -1.65
CA ARG A 276 -11.52 -22.22 -0.77
C ARG A 276 -12.17 -21.77 0.55
N LEU A 277 -13.38 -21.21 0.49
CA LEU A 277 -14.14 -20.81 1.67
C LEU A 277 -14.52 -22.02 2.54
N ASN A 278 -14.96 -23.12 1.93
CA ASN A 278 -15.25 -24.37 2.62
C ASN A 278 -13.98 -24.97 3.25
N TYR A 279 -12.84 -24.85 2.57
CA TYR A 279 -11.56 -25.26 3.13
C TYR A 279 -11.22 -24.41 4.37
N ILE A 280 -11.33 -23.09 4.34
CA ILE A 280 -10.97 -22.30 5.54
C ILE A 280 -12.04 -22.30 6.64
N THR A 281 -13.28 -22.67 6.33
CA THR A 281 -14.36 -22.72 7.32
C THR A 281 -14.36 -24.06 8.03
N THR A 282 -13.98 -24.07 9.31
CA THR A 282 -13.94 -25.29 10.14
C THR A 282 -14.72 -25.10 11.43
N SER A 283 -15.28 -26.19 11.98
CA SER A 283 -16.17 -26.15 13.16
C SER A 283 -15.49 -25.59 14.42
N ASN A 284 -14.19 -25.86 14.59
CA ASN A 284 -13.37 -25.40 15.72
C ASN A 284 -12.31 -24.35 15.29
N GLY A 285 -12.51 -23.75 14.12
CA GLY A 285 -11.61 -22.73 13.57
C GLY A 285 -11.91 -21.32 14.05
N PRO A 286 -11.02 -20.35 13.75
CA PRO A 286 -11.36 -18.93 13.84
C PRO A 286 -12.55 -18.60 12.93
N ARG A 287 -13.24 -17.49 13.23
CA ARG A 287 -14.25 -16.95 12.31
C ARG A 287 -13.56 -16.49 11.02
N ILE A 288 -14.26 -16.53 9.89
CA ILE A 288 -13.71 -16.20 8.58
C ILE A 288 -14.30 -14.88 8.11
N PHE A 289 -13.44 -13.93 7.82
CA PHE A 289 -13.77 -12.63 7.26
C PHE A 289 -13.21 -12.53 5.84
N ILE A 290 -14.04 -12.10 4.89
CA ILE A 290 -13.56 -11.73 3.56
C ILE A 290 -13.40 -10.21 3.57
N GLY A 291 -12.28 -9.74 4.12
CA GLY A 291 -12.07 -8.33 4.46
C GLY A 291 -11.82 -7.42 3.28
N GLU A 292 -11.52 -7.99 2.11
CA GLU A 292 -11.47 -7.26 0.86
C GLU A 292 -11.93 -8.10 -0.33
N TRP A 293 -12.80 -7.51 -1.13
CA TRP A 293 -13.18 -7.95 -2.47
C TRP A 293 -13.75 -6.76 -3.26
N ALA A 294 -13.67 -6.82 -4.59
CA ALA A 294 -14.27 -5.82 -5.47
C ALA A 294 -14.98 -6.51 -6.63
N ALA A 295 -15.87 -5.79 -7.32
CA ALA A 295 -16.47 -6.24 -8.57
C ALA A 295 -15.68 -5.75 -9.80
N GLU A 296 -14.56 -5.05 -9.60
CA GLU A 296 -13.54 -4.88 -10.63
C GLU A 296 -12.77 -6.20 -10.85
N TRP A 297 -12.52 -6.52 -12.11
CA TRP A 297 -11.94 -7.78 -12.59
C TRP A 297 -11.16 -7.63 -13.93
N ASP A 298 -10.97 -6.41 -14.42
CA ASP A 298 -10.18 -6.04 -15.61
C ASP A 298 -10.65 -6.72 -16.92
N VAL A 299 -11.90 -7.18 -16.96
CA VAL A 299 -12.51 -7.74 -18.17
C VAL A 299 -12.98 -6.60 -19.06
N ASN A 300 -12.27 -6.40 -20.18
CA ASN A 300 -12.60 -5.38 -21.17
C ASN A 300 -13.94 -5.64 -21.85
N GLY A 301 -14.79 -4.60 -21.90
CA GLY A 301 -16.05 -4.62 -22.65
C GLY A 301 -17.20 -5.39 -22.00
N ALA A 302 -17.05 -5.83 -20.75
CA ALA A 302 -18.14 -6.51 -20.03
C ALA A 302 -19.36 -5.58 -19.86
N THR A 303 -20.57 -6.11 -20.10
CA THR A 303 -21.81 -5.34 -19.97
C THR A 303 -22.18 -5.11 -18.50
N LYS A 304 -23.11 -4.19 -18.26
CA LYS A 304 -23.65 -3.96 -16.92
C LYS A 304 -24.22 -5.24 -16.30
N GLU A 305 -24.95 -6.03 -17.07
CA GLU A 305 -25.56 -7.30 -16.63
C GLU A 305 -24.49 -8.34 -16.28
N GLU A 306 -23.35 -8.31 -16.95
CA GLU A 306 -22.22 -9.20 -16.64
C GLU A 306 -21.54 -8.80 -15.33
N TYR A 307 -21.36 -7.49 -15.08
CA TYR A 307 -20.91 -6.99 -13.78
C TYR A 307 -21.91 -7.31 -12.65
N GLN A 308 -23.21 -7.20 -12.91
CA GLN A 308 -24.26 -7.58 -11.94
C GLN A 308 -24.14 -9.07 -11.57
N LYS A 309 -24.09 -9.96 -12.57
CA LYS A 309 -23.95 -11.41 -12.34
C LYS A 309 -22.68 -11.76 -11.58
N PHE A 310 -21.57 -11.10 -11.87
CA PHE A 310 -20.32 -11.31 -11.16
C PHE A 310 -20.40 -10.84 -9.69
N ALA A 311 -20.93 -9.64 -9.46
CA ALA A 311 -21.09 -9.12 -8.11
C ALA A 311 -22.07 -9.96 -7.29
N GLU A 312 -23.18 -10.41 -7.88
CA GLU A 312 -24.16 -11.32 -7.27
C GLU A 312 -23.53 -12.66 -6.89
N ALA A 313 -22.74 -13.26 -7.78
CA ALA A 313 -22.01 -14.49 -7.48
C ALA A 313 -21.07 -14.31 -6.27
N GLN A 314 -20.34 -13.19 -6.23
CA GLN A 314 -19.45 -12.85 -5.12
C GLN A 314 -20.23 -12.63 -3.82
N LEU A 315 -21.30 -11.82 -3.82
CA LEU A 315 -22.15 -11.59 -2.64
C LEU A 315 -22.74 -12.89 -2.10
N HIS A 316 -23.23 -13.76 -2.99
CA HIS A 316 -23.80 -15.05 -2.61
C HIS A 316 -22.76 -15.94 -1.92
N ILE A 317 -21.57 -16.10 -2.52
CA ILE A 317 -20.54 -16.98 -1.96
C ILE A 317 -19.88 -16.36 -0.72
N TYR A 318 -19.57 -15.06 -0.75
CA TYR A 318 -18.88 -14.37 0.33
C TYR A 318 -19.80 -14.12 1.54
N GLY A 319 -21.12 -14.09 1.34
CA GLY A 319 -22.12 -14.09 2.40
C GLY A 319 -22.07 -15.32 3.31
N HIS A 320 -21.45 -16.42 2.89
CA HIS A 320 -21.24 -17.60 3.73
C HIS A 320 -20.03 -17.47 4.69
N ALA A 321 -19.24 -16.39 4.60
CA ALA A 321 -18.14 -16.14 5.53
C ALA A 321 -18.67 -15.93 6.96
N THR A 322 -18.08 -16.62 7.93
CA THR A 322 -18.66 -16.72 9.30
C THR A 322 -18.49 -15.46 10.16
N PHE A 323 -17.72 -14.48 9.71
CA PHE A 323 -17.60 -13.14 10.29
C PHE A 323 -18.20 -12.03 9.42
N GLY A 324 -18.47 -12.32 8.14
CA GLY A 324 -18.95 -11.36 7.15
C GLY A 324 -17.92 -11.04 6.06
N TRP A 325 -18.16 -9.96 5.34
CA TRP A 325 -17.34 -9.49 4.24
C TRP A 325 -17.24 -7.95 4.24
N ALA A 326 -16.23 -7.40 3.59
CA ALA A 326 -16.10 -5.97 3.34
C ALA A 326 -15.67 -5.71 1.90
N TYR A 327 -16.42 -4.84 1.21
CA TYR A 327 -16.12 -4.43 -0.15
C TYR A 327 -14.98 -3.42 -0.16
N TRP A 328 -14.01 -3.61 -1.04
CA TRP A 328 -12.94 -2.66 -1.30
C TRP A 328 -13.26 -1.86 -2.57
N THR A 329 -13.73 -0.61 -2.47
CA THR A 329 -13.90 0.25 -1.28
C THR A 329 -15.19 1.08 -1.39
N LEU A 330 -15.51 1.90 -0.38
CA LEU A 330 -16.73 2.74 -0.40
C LEU A 330 -16.72 3.74 -1.56
N LYS A 331 -15.60 4.48 -1.71
CA LYS A 331 -15.40 5.50 -2.76
C LYS A 331 -14.06 5.32 -3.44
N ASN A 332 -14.06 5.38 -4.75
CA ASN A 332 -12.87 5.34 -5.59
C ASN A 332 -13.07 6.17 -6.85
N VAL A 333 -11.99 6.68 -7.43
CA VAL A 333 -12.01 7.38 -8.72
C VAL A 333 -12.32 6.44 -9.89
N ASN A 334 -12.04 5.14 -9.72
CA ASN A 334 -12.36 4.09 -10.68
C ASN A 334 -13.71 3.47 -10.29
N ASN A 335 -14.68 3.53 -11.21
CA ASN A 335 -16.09 3.24 -10.94
C ASN A 335 -16.34 1.86 -10.30
N HIS A 336 -15.78 0.77 -10.83
CA HIS A 336 -16.04 -0.58 -10.30
C HIS A 336 -15.27 -0.92 -9.02
N TRP A 337 -14.37 -0.03 -8.57
CA TRP A 337 -13.79 -0.08 -7.23
C TRP A 337 -14.60 0.70 -6.19
N SER A 338 -15.60 1.48 -6.63
CA SER A 338 -16.43 2.35 -5.79
C SER A 338 -17.78 1.69 -5.50
N LEU A 339 -17.97 1.14 -4.31
CA LEU A 339 -19.24 0.53 -3.89
C LEU A 339 -20.40 1.53 -4.00
N GLU A 340 -20.16 2.78 -3.62
CA GLU A 340 -21.16 3.84 -3.75
C GLU A 340 -21.62 3.99 -5.21
N TRP A 341 -20.68 4.04 -6.15
CA TRP A 341 -21.00 4.13 -7.58
C TRP A 341 -21.72 2.87 -8.06
N MET A 342 -21.26 1.68 -7.64
CA MET A 342 -21.87 0.40 -8.01
C MET A 342 -23.32 0.29 -7.56
N ILE A 343 -23.64 0.74 -6.36
CA ILE A 343 -25.02 0.78 -5.85
C ILE A 343 -25.85 1.83 -6.59
N LYS A 344 -25.35 3.08 -6.68
CA LYS A 344 -26.09 4.19 -7.33
C LYS A 344 -26.42 3.92 -8.80
N ASN A 345 -25.57 3.18 -9.49
CA ASN A 345 -25.76 2.82 -10.90
C ASN A 345 -26.40 1.44 -11.08
N GLY A 346 -26.81 0.78 -10.00
CA GLY A 346 -27.54 -0.49 -10.02
C GLY A 346 -26.71 -1.68 -10.52
N HIS A 347 -25.39 -1.66 -10.35
CA HIS A 347 -24.52 -2.82 -10.57
C HIS A 347 -24.51 -3.77 -9.37
N ILE A 348 -24.75 -3.25 -8.17
CA ILE A 348 -24.87 -4.02 -6.93
C ILE A 348 -26.19 -3.68 -6.25
N LYS A 349 -26.86 -4.72 -5.73
CA LYS A 349 -28.00 -4.60 -4.83
C LYS A 349 -27.70 -5.42 -3.58
N LEU A 350 -27.81 -4.79 -2.40
CA LEU A 350 -27.52 -5.38 -1.10
C LEU A 350 -28.79 -5.84 -0.38
#